data_AF-A0A9E0NII4-F1
#
_entry.id   AF-A0A9E0NII4-F1
#
_cell.length_a   1.000
_cell.length_b   1.000
_cell.length_c   1.000
_cell.angle_alpha   90.00
_cell.angle_beta   90.00
_cell.angle_gamma   90.00
#
_symmetry.space_group_name_H-M   'P 1'
#
loop_
_entity.id
_entity.type
_entity.pdbx_description
1 polymer ?
#
loop_
_entity_poly.entity_id
_entity_poly.type
_entity_poly.pdbx_seq_one_letter_code
_entity_poly.pdbx_strand_id
1 'polypeptide(L)' 'MFKPLGMLLGLYVAYALYVGEVVTKKGYRRKVVRRDDTPGEFWVVIVIYSGLAAFMLLYR' A
#
# COMPACT_ATOMS: atom_id res chain seq x y z
N MET A 1 -14.76 3.61 13.34
CA MET A 1 -15.01 2.22 12.89
C MET A 1 -13.89 1.65 12.01
N PHE A 2 -13.31 2.44 11.09
CA PHE A 2 -12.27 1.98 10.14
C PHE A 2 -10.82 1.96 10.68
N LYS A 3 -10.59 2.34 11.94
CA LYS A 3 -9.25 2.38 12.55
C LYS A 3 -8.48 1.05 12.46
N PRO A 4 -9.08 -0.13 12.68
CA PRO A 4 -8.37 -1.40 12.54
C PRO A 4 -7.92 -1.65 11.09
N LEU A 5 -8.74 -1.29 10.10
CA LEU A 5 -8.41 -1.38 8.68
C LEU A 5 -7.28 -0.43 8.31
N GLY A 6 -7.31 0.81 8.81
CA GLY A 6 -6.21 1.77 8.63
C GLY A 6 -4.90 1.26 9.23
N MET A 7 -4.95 0.64 10.41
CA MET A 7 -3.77 0.05 11.07
C MET A 7 -3.22 -1.14 10.28
N LEU A 8 -4.09 -2.05 9.82
CA LEU A 8 -3.70 -3.20 9.01
C LEU A 8 -3.08 -2.77 7.67
N LEU A 9 -3.64 -1.74 7.04
CA LEU A 9 -3.11 -1.17 5.80
C LEU A 9 -1.76 -0.49 6.04
N GLY A 10 -1.60 0.24 7.15
CA GLY A 10 -0.32 0.82 7.54
C GLY A 10 0.76 -0.24 7.78
N LEU A 11 0.42 -1.36 8.45
CA LEU A 11 1.32 -2.50 8.61
C LEU A 11 1.70 -3.13 7.26
N TYR A 12 0.73 -3.26 6.35
CA TYR A 12 0.99 -3.76 5.00
C TYR A 12 1.93 -2.84 4.22
N VAL A 13 1.76 -1.51 4.33
CA VAL A 13 2.69 -0.53 3.72
C VAL A 13 4.09 -0.69 4.29
N ALA A 14 4.24 -0.82 5.62
CA ALA A 14 5.55 -1.02 6.25
C ALA A 14 6.21 -2.32 5.77
N TYR A 15 5.44 -3.41 5.66
CA TYR A 15 5.91 -4.67 5.10
C TYR A 15 6.35 -4.52 3.64
N ALA A 16 5.54 -3.86 2.81
CA ALA A 16 5.86 -3.62 1.40
C ALA A 16 7.13 -2.76 1.22
N LEU A 17 7.36 -1.80 2.10
CA LEU A 17 8.60 -1.00 2.14
C LEU A 17 9.83 -1.84 2.51
N TYR A 18 9.68 -2.76 3.47
CA TYR A 18 10.76 -3.65 3.91
C TYR A 18 11.14 -4.67 2.83
N VAL A 19 10.15 -5.30 2.20
CA VAL A 19 10.35 -6.30 1.15
C VAL A 19 10.73 -5.64 -0.19
N GLY A 20 10.33 -4.38 -0.40
CA GLY A 20 10.48 -3.69 -1.68
C GLY A 20 9.47 -4.15 -2.72
N GLU A 21 8.37 -4.77 -2.30
CA GLU A 21 7.34 -5.32 -3.19
C GLU A 21 5.94 -4.96 -2.70
N VAL A 22 5.07 -4.53 -3.63
CA VAL A 22 3.68 -4.24 -3.34
C VAL A 22 2.77 -4.97 -4.31
N VAL A 23 1.77 -5.68 -3.76
CA VAL A 23 0.75 -6.36 -4.56
C VAL A 23 -0.30 -5.34 -4.97
N THR A 24 -0.50 -5.20 -6.27
CA THR A 24 -1.55 -4.40 -6.88
C THR A 24 -2.46 -5.28 -7.73
N LYS A 25 -3.62 -4.75 -8.09
CA LYS A 25 -4.52 -5.41 -9.04
C LYS A 25 -4.30 -4.81 -10.42
N LYS A 26 -3.95 -5.64 -11.42
CA LYS A 26 -3.92 -5.24 -12.84
C LYS A 26 -4.99 -6.03 -13.59
N GLY A 27 -6.16 -5.41 -13.78
CA GLY A 27 -7.32 -6.07 -14.38
C GLY A 27 -7.83 -7.24 -13.53
N TYR A 28 -7.92 -8.43 -14.11
CA TYR A 28 -8.35 -9.66 -13.42
C TYR A 28 -7.22 -10.42 -12.69
N ARG A 29 -5.94 -10.01 -12.83
CA ARG A 29 -4.81 -10.67 -12.17
C ARG A 29 -4.15 -9.79 -11.10
N ARG A 30 -3.55 -10.45 -10.10
CA ARG A 30 -2.63 -9.79 -9.17
C ARG A 30 -1.34 -9.44 -9.93
N LYS A 31 -0.85 -8.23 -9.77
CA LYS A 31 0.45 -7.77 -10.25
C LYS A 31 1.30 -7.47 -9.02
N VAL A 32 2.47 -8.07 -8.94
CA VAL A 32 3.47 -7.66 -7.95
C VAL A 32 4.28 -6.54 -8.59
N VAL A 33 4.33 -5.39 -7.93
CA VAL A 33 5.14 -4.24 -8.32
C VAL A 33 6.35 -4.24 -7.39
N ARG A 34 7.53 -4.49 -7.95
CA ARG A 34 8.79 -4.43 -7.21
C ARG A 34 9.40 -3.04 -7.36
N ARG A 35 10.07 -2.58 -6.32
CA ARG A 35 10.78 -1.29 -6.31
C ARG A 35 11.88 -1.25 -7.36
N ASP A 36 12.55 -2.38 -7.61
CA ASP A 36 13.66 -2.47 -8.56
C ASP A 36 13.20 -2.51 -10.04
N ASP A 37 12.06 -3.11 -10.32
CA ASP A 37 11.50 -3.20 -11.68
C ASP A 37 10.85 -1.89 -12.13
N THR A 38 9.90 -1.37 -11.33
CA THR A 38 9.16 -0.14 -11.61
C THR A 38 9.08 0.76 -10.38
N PRO A 39 10.16 1.48 -10.05
CA PRO A 39 10.23 2.32 -8.84
C PRO A 39 9.13 3.38 -8.80
N GLY A 40 8.79 3.98 -9.93
CA GLY A 40 7.72 4.98 -10.02
C GLY A 40 6.36 4.40 -9.63
N GLU A 41 5.96 3.26 -10.21
CA GLU A 41 4.69 2.61 -9.86
C GLU A 41 4.67 2.18 -8.39
N PHE A 42 5.78 1.66 -7.88
CA PHE A 42 5.92 1.25 -6.48
C PHE A 42 5.62 2.43 -5.54
N TRP A 43 6.30 3.56 -5.72
CA TRP A 43 6.11 4.74 -4.87
C TRP A 43 4.71 5.34 -4.97
N VAL A 44 4.12 5.37 -6.16
CA VAL A 44 2.73 5.83 -6.34
C VAL A 44 1.76 4.99 -5.51
N VAL A 45 1.89 3.66 -5.55
CA VAL A 45 1.03 2.76 -4.78
C VAL A 45 1.24 2.95 -3.28
N ILE A 46 2.50 3.06 -2.84
CA ILE A 46 2.84 3.32 -1.44
C ILE A 46 2.21 4.63 -0.95
N VAL A 47 2.31 5.72 -1.71
CA VAL A 47 1.71 7.01 -1.35
C VAL A 47 0.19 6.90 -1.21
N ILE A 48 -0.47 6.23 -2.16
CA ILE A 48 -1.93 6.03 -2.12
C ILE A 48 -2.33 5.20 -0.88
N TYR A 49 -1.66 4.08 -0.62
CA TYR A 49 -2.01 3.21 0.50
C TYR A 49 -1.70 3.86 1.85
N SER A 50 -0.61 4.61 1.93
CA SER A 50 -0.25 5.40 3.12
C SER A 50 -1.28 6.49 3.40
N GLY A 51 -1.71 7.22 2.37
CA GLY A 51 -2.75 8.24 2.47
C GLY A 51 -4.10 7.66 2.88
N LEU A 52 -4.48 6.50 2.33
CA LEU A 52 -5.72 5.81 2.71
C LEU A 52 -5.66 5.28 4.15
N ALA A 53 -4.52 4.73 4.58
CA ALA A 53 -4.31 4.30 5.96
C ALA A 53 -4.42 5.48 6.93
N ALA A 54 -3.77 6.60 6.62
CA ALA A 54 -3.86 7.82 7.40
C ALA A 54 -5.30 8.35 7.47
N PHE A 55 -6.00 8.39 6.33
CA PHE A 55 -7.40 8.80 6.27
C PHE A 55 -8.26 7.92 7.18
N MET A 56 -8.16 6.59 7.09
CA MET A 56 -8.93 5.68 7.93
C MET A 56 -8.63 5.79 9.44
N LEU A 57 -7.40 6.16 9.80
CA LEU A 57 -6.98 6.36 11.19
C LEU A 57 -7.45 7.71 11.75
N LEU A 58 -7.38 8.77 10.94
CA LEU A 58 -7.72 10.15 11.30
C LEU A 58 -9.21 10.47 11.15
N TYR A 59 -9.95 9.64 10.40
CA TYR A 59 -11.41 9.77 10.28
C TYR A 59 -12.08 9.57 11.65
N ARG A 60 -12.83 10.58 12.08
CA ARG A 60 -13.44 10.68 13.42
C ARG A 60 -14.77 9.93 13.49
#